data_AF-A0A964NC18-F1
#
_entry.id   AF-A0A964NC18-F1
#
_cell.length_a   1.000
_cell.length_b   1.000
_cell.length_c   1.000
_cell.angle_alpha   90.00
_cell.angle_beta   90.00
_cell.angle_gamma   90.00
#
_symmetry.space_group_name_H-M   'P 1'
#
loop_
_entity.id
_entity.type
_entity.pdbx_description
1 polymer ?
#
loop_
_entity_poly.entity_id
_entity_poly.type
_entity_poly.pdbx_seq_one_letter_code
_entity_poly.pdbx_strand_id
1 'polypeptide(L)'
;MFRHLCIEDQCEHLGENGCNLGDRKPLSCQLYPLSFDPELKKYYFDADCPLLPEYKRQLKDSGSDASNHFREMNTLIEEMKVVDPKFLSRNHEIDLDFFELVPLRQPSHLKKPQHER
;
A
#
# COMPACT_ATOMS: atom_id res chain seq x y z
N MET A 1 -4.93 19.23 -26.55
CA MET A 1 -3.60 19.86 -26.45
C MET A 1 -3.07 19.60 -25.06
N PHE A 2 -2.20 18.60 -24.89
CA PHE A 2 -1.59 18.31 -23.59
C PHE A 2 -0.50 19.36 -23.33
N ARG A 3 -0.61 20.10 -22.23
CA ARG A 3 0.47 20.99 -21.78
C ARG A 3 1.67 20.11 -21.46
N HIS A 4 2.81 20.35 -22.10
CA HIS A 4 4.05 19.70 -21.71
C HIS A 4 4.32 20.02 -20.24
N LEU A 5 4.43 18.99 -19.42
CA LEU A 5 4.96 19.10 -18.07
C LEU A 5 6.46 19.41 -18.24
N CYS A 6 6.85 20.67 -18.11
CA CYS A 6 8.24 21.05 -17.95
C CYS A 6 8.63 20.74 -16.51
N ILE A 7 9.43 19.69 -16.33
CA ILE A 7 10.09 19.44 -15.05
C ILE A 7 11.32 20.35 -15.07
N GLU A 8 11.38 21.33 -14.17
CA GLU A 8 12.58 22.13 -13.98
C GLU A 8 13.63 21.25 -13.29
N ASP A 9 14.73 20.99 -13.98
CA ASP A 9 15.81 20.12 -13.49
C ASP A 9 16.55 20.73 -12.28
N GLN A 10 16.35 22.03 -12.02
CA GLN A 10 16.93 22.78 -10.91
C GLN A 10 15.84 23.20 -9.93
N CYS A 11 15.59 22.37 -8.92
CA CYS A 11 14.75 22.73 -7.79
C CYS A 11 15.61 23.45 -6.75
N GLU A 12 15.29 24.69 -6.40
CA GLU A 12 16.04 25.49 -5.40
C GLU A 12 16.09 24.84 -4.00
N HIS A 13 15.18 23.91 -3.71
CA HIS A 13 15.15 23.14 -2.48
C HIS A 13 16.01 21.88 -2.52
N LEU A 14 16.50 21.50 -3.70
CA LEU A 14 17.42 20.38 -3.88
C LEU A 14 18.83 20.96 -4.07
N GLY A 15 19.82 20.39 -3.39
CA GLY A 15 21.21 20.83 -3.53
C GLY A 15 21.76 20.60 -4.95
N GLU A 16 23.03 20.94 -5.18
CA GLU A 16 23.68 20.86 -6.52
C GLU A 16 23.57 19.49 -7.20
N ASN A 17 23.43 18.41 -6.43
CA ASN A 17 23.27 17.04 -6.93
C ASN A 17 21.83 16.65 -7.29
N GLY A 18 20.84 17.53 -7.06
CA GLY A 18 19.42 17.24 -7.25
C GLY A 18 18.91 16.09 -6.37
N CYS A 19 17.82 15.45 -6.81
CA CYS A 19 17.31 14.20 -6.23
C CYS A 19 17.08 13.20 -7.37
N ASN A 20 17.60 11.99 -7.21
CA ASN A 20 17.27 10.87 -8.09
C ASN A 20 16.17 10.03 -7.43
N LEU A 21 15.02 9.94 -8.09
CA LEU A 21 14.00 8.96 -7.75
C LEU A 21 14.56 7.56 -8.07
N GLY A 22 14.94 6.82 -7.03
CA GLY A 22 15.30 5.42 -7.18
C GLY A 22 14.09 4.55 -7.57
N ASP A 23 14.34 3.39 -8.16
CA ASP A 23 13.28 2.49 -8.65
C ASP A 23 12.38 1.96 -7.53
N ARG A 24 12.87 1.96 -6.28
CA ARG A 24 12.14 1.44 -5.12
C ARG A 24 11.41 2.55 -4.39
N LYS A 25 10.09 2.53 -4.49
CA LYS A 25 9.21 3.33 -3.65
C LYS A 25 9.31 2.89 -2.18
N PRO A 26 9.17 3.80 -1.20
CA PRO A 26 8.99 3.41 0.20
C PRO A 26 7.78 2.49 0.38
N LEU A 27 7.80 1.61 1.39
CA LEU A 27 6.70 0.65 1.63
C LEU A 27 5.33 1.35 1.77
N SER A 28 5.28 2.49 2.46
CA SER A 28 4.07 3.32 2.58
C SER A 28 3.45 3.64 1.21
N CYS A 29 4.29 4.10 0.27
CA CYS A 29 3.87 4.44 -1.08
C CYS A 29 3.55 3.22 -1.95
N GLN A 30 4.10 2.04 -1.64
CA GLN A 30 3.75 0.79 -2.31
C GLN A 30 2.40 0.25 -1.81
N LEU A 31 2.11 0.43 -0.52
CA LEU A 31 0.88 -0.05 0.10
C LEU A 31 -0.34 0.71 -0.39
N TYR A 32 -0.27 2.04 -0.50
CA TYR A 32 -1.40 2.85 -0.95
C TYR A 32 -1.96 2.33 -2.29
N PRO A 33 -3.29 2.08 -2.41
CA PRO A 33 -4.38 2.51 -1.51
C PRO A 33 -4.79 1.52 -0.41
N LEU A 34 -4.01 0.45 -0.17
CA LEU A 34 -4.20 -0.43 0.98
C LEU A 34 -3.58 0.19 2.25
N SER A 35 -4.25 -0.03 3.37
CA SER A 35 -3.69 0.20 4.70
C SER A 35 -3.85 -1.05 5.55
N PHE A 36 -2.90 -1.31 6.44
CA PHE A 36 -2.89 -2.47 7.33
C PHE A 36 -2.81 -2.03 8.78
N ASP A 37 -3.80 -2.42 9.55
CA ASP A 37 -3.81 -2.26 11.00
C ASP A 37 -3.07 -3.43 11.66
N PRO A 38 -1.88 -3.20 12.25
CA PRO A 38 -1.11 -4.27 12.90
C PRO A 38 -1.73 -4.75 14.22
N GLU A 39 -2.53 -3.94 14.90
CA GLU A 39 -3.19 -4.29 16.16
C GLU A 39 -4.37 -5.23 15.91
N LEU A 40 -5.26 -4.85 14.99
CA LEU A 40 -6.43 -5.66 14.63
C LEU A 40 -6.13 -6.75 13.60
N LYS A 41 -4.95 -6.70 12.97
CA LYS A 41 -4.54 -7.56 11.85
C LYS A 41 -5.56 -7.51 10.70
N LYS A 42 -6.02 -6.30 10.39
CA LYS A 42 -7.06 -6.05 9.38
C LYS A 42 -6.53 -5.19 8.25
N TYR A 43 -7.13 -5.41 7.08
CA TYR A 43 -6.85 -4.62 5.89
C TYR A 43 -7.97 -3.64 5.66
N TYR A 44 -7.56 -2.45 5.26
CA TYR A 44 -8.42 -1.36 4.87
C TYR A 44 -8.01 -0.91 3.46
N PHE A 45 -8.90 -0.17 2.84
CA PHE A 45 -8.69 0.41 1.53
C PHE A 45 -9.25 1.82 1.55
N ASP A 46 -8.56 2.76 0.91
CA ASP A 46 -9.03 4.14 0.77
C ASP A 46 -10.39 4.19 0.03
N ALA A 47 -11.40 4.78 0.68
CA ALA A 47 -12.75 4.93 0.17
C ALA A 47 -12.82 5.79 -1.11
N ASP A 48 -11.92 6.77 -1.22
CA ASP A 48 -11.91 7.72 -2.34
C ASP A 48 -11.15 7.18 -3.55
N CYS A 49 -10.45 6.06 -3.40
CA CYS A 49 -9.76 5.42 -4.51
C CYS A 49 -10.78 4.87 -5.53
N PRO A 50 -10.77 5.34 -6.80
CA PRO A 50 -11.76 4.94 -7.81
C PRO A 50 -11.66 3.46 -8.18
N LEU A 51 -10.55 2.81 -7.85
CA LEU A 51 -10.35 1.38 -8.07
C LEU A 51 -11.00 0.51 -6.99
N LEU A 52 -11.48 1.05 -5.88
CA LEU A 52 -12.04 0.26 -4.78
C LEU A 52 -13.13 -0.75 -5.22
N PRO A 53 -14.13 -0.40 -6.06
CA PRO A 53 -15.14 -1.37 -6.51
C PRO A 53 -14.53 -2.49 -7.37
N GLU A 54 -13.60 -2.14 -8.25
CA GLU A 54 -12.88 -3.07 -9.12
C GLU A 54 -12.00 -4.02 -8.29
N TYR A 55 -11.22 -3.46 -7.36
CA TYR A 55 -10.33 -4.18 -6.48
C TYR A 55 -11.10 -5.22 -5.66
N LYS A 56 -12.21 -4.82 -5.03
CA LYS A 56 -13.12 -5.73 -4.31
C LYS A 56 -13.69 -6.84 -5.19
N ARG A 57 -14.00 -6.55 -6.46
CA ARG A 57 -14.47 -7.56 -7.41
C ARG A 57 -13.36 -8.56 -7.74
N GLN A 58 -12.18 -8.05 -8.09
CA GLN A 58 -11.03 -8.85 -8.49
C GLN A 58 -10.49 -9.73 -7.37
N LEU A 59 -10.55 -9.29 -6.11
CA LEU A 59 -10.17 -10.11 -4.96
C LEU A 59 -10.95 -11.43 -4.85
N LYS A 60 -12.08 -11.59 -5.53
CA LYS A 60 -12.81 -12.88 -5.57
C LYS A 60 -12.10 -13.92 -6.44
N ASP A 61 -11.27 -13.49 -7.36
CA ASP A 61 -10.48 -14.33 -8.25
C ASP A 61 -9.02 -14.37 -7.77
N SER A 62 -8.52 -15.57 -7.48
CA SER A 62 -7.15 -15.77 -6.99
C SER A 62 -6.07 -15.37 -7.98
N GLY A 63 -6.36 -15.38 -9.28
CA GLY A 63 -5.41 -15.07 -10.35
C GLY A 63 -5.39 -13.60 -10.78
N SER A 64 -6.28 -12.78 -10.22
CA SER A 64 -6.42 -11.37 -10.61
C SER A 64 -5.24 -10.50 -10.17
N ASP A 65 -5.11 -9.35 -10.82
CA ASP A 65 -4.13 -8.33 -10.46
C ASP A 65 -4.29 -7.88 -9.01
N ALA A 66 -5.53 -7.65 -8.54
CA ALA A 66 -5.79 -7.28 -7.15
C ALA A 66 -5.31 -8.36 -6.16
N SER A 67 -5.54 -9.64 -6.45
CA SER A 67 -5.10 -10.75 -5.61
C SER A 67 -3.58 -10.93 -5.63
N ASN A 68 -2.93 -10.74 -6.78
CA ASN A 68 -1.47 -10.71 -6.90
C ASN A 68 -0.86 -9.57 -6.06
N HIS A 69 -1.37 -8.35 -6.28
CA HIS A 69 -0.99 -7.16 -5.51
C HIS A 69 -1.16 -7.37 -4.00
N PHE A 70 -2.31 -7.92 -3.58
CA PHE A 70 -2.58 -8.16 -2.16
C PHE A 70 -1.55 -9.11 -1.53
N ARG A 71 -1.18 -10.19 -2.24
CA ARG A 71 -0.17 -11.15 -1.76
C ARG A 71 1.21 -10.52 -1.66
N GLU A 72 1.58 -9.70 -2.64
CA GLU A 72 2.85 -8.97 -2.64
C GLU A 72 2.92 -8.02 -1.43
N MET A 73 1.89 -7.18 -1.25
CA MET A 73 1.81 -6.26 -0.11
C MET A 73 1.79 -6.98 1.23
N ASN A 74 1.07 -8.10 1.33
CA ASN A 74 1.08 -8.92 2.54
C ASN A 74 2.47 -9.49 2.83
N THR A 75 3.23 -9.91 1.80
CA THR A 75 4.62 -10.36 1.98
C THR A 75 5.49 -9.25 2.57
N LEU A 76 5.42 -8.04 1.99
CA LEU A 76 6.18 -6.90 2.48
C LEU A 76 5.79 -6.48 3.90
N ILE A 77 4.50 -6.56 4.25
CA ILE A 77 4.01 -6.33 5.62
C ILE A 77 4.61 -7.35 6.58
N GLU A 78 4.61 -8.64 6.24
CA GLU A 78 5.19 -9.69 7.09
C GLU A 78 6.70 -9.51 7.29
N GLU A 79 7.43 -9.10 6.25
CA GLU A 79 8.85 -8.74 6.37
C GLU A 79 9.02 -7.52 7.31
N MET A 80 8.20 -6.49 7.13
CA MET A 80 8.28 -5.27 7.93
C MET A 80 7.95 -5.51 9.40
N LYS A 81 7.06 -6.46 9.74
CA LYS A 81 6.80 -6.87 11.13
C LYS A 81 8.06 -7.33 11.86
N VAL A 82 9.02 -7.91 11.13
CA VAL A 82 10.29 -8.37 11.68
C VAL A 82 11.31 -7.23 11.72
N VAL A 83 11.36 -6.41 10.66
CA VAL A 83 12.39 -5.38 10.49
C VAL A 83 12.13 -4.12 11.32
N ASP A 84 10.93 -3.54 11.21
CA ASP A 84 10.51 -2.37 11.99
C ASP A 84 9.00 -2.47 12.28
N PRO A 85 8.59 -3.23 13.32
CA PRO A 85 7.17 -3.36 13.66
C PRO A 85 6.51 -2.01 14.00
N LYS A 86 7.28 -1.02 14.48
CA LYS A 86 6.74 0.31 14.81
C LYS A 86 6.42 1.11 13.55
N PHE A 87 7.07 0.82 12.42
CA PHE A 87 6.73 1.44 11.14
C PHE A 87 5.28 1.15 10.76
N LEU A 88 4.81 -0.09 10.91
CA LEU A 88 3.45 -0.46 10.51
C LEU A 88 2.39 0.29 11.31
N SER A 89 2.59 0.46 12.61
CA SER A 89 1.69 1.26 13.46
C SER A 89 1.67 2.71 13.02
N ARG A 90 2.85 3.34 12.88
CA ARG A 90 2.95 4.75 12.43
C ARG A 90 2.37 4.96 11.03
N ASN A 91 2.58 4.01 10.12
CA ASN A 91 2.02 4.10 8.77
C ASN A 91 0.49 4.07 8.81
N HIS A 92 -0.09 3.16 9.59
CA HIS A 92 -1.54 3.09 9.72
C HIS A 92 -2.12 4.32 10.43
N GLU A 93 -1.45 4.85 11.45
CA GLU A 93 -1.83 6.12 12.11
C GLU A 93 -1.87 7.28 11.11
N ILE A 94 -0.82 7.41 10.28
CA ILE A 94 -0.79 8.42 9.22
C ILE A 94 -1.91 8.17 8.20
N ASP A 95 -2.14 6.94 7.77
CA ASP A 95 -3.21 6.65 6.81
C ASP A 95 -4.59 7.05 7.35
N LEU A 96 -4.83 6.88 8.66
CA LEU A 96 -6.07 7.32 9.32
C LEU A 96 -6.22 8.84 9.39
N ASP A 97 -5.11 9.59 9.48
CA ASP A 97 -5.13 11.04 9.49
C ASP A 97 -5.43 11.64 8.11
N PHE A 98 -5.06 10.94 7.03
CA PHE A 98 -5.13 11.45 5.66
C PHE A 98 -6.22 10.84 4.78
N PHE A 99 -6.72 9.64 5.11
CA PHE A 99 -7.65 8.91 4.24
C PHE A 99 -8.89 8.39 4.97
N GLU A 100 -9.99 8.34 4.25
CA GLU A 100 -11.21 7.64 4.69
C GLU A 100 -11.05 6.14 4.43
N LEU A 101 -10.73 5.37 5.47
CA LEU A 101 -10.42 3.95 5.33
C LEU A 101 -11.66 3.06 5.52
N VAL A 102 -11.99 2.26 4.50
CA VAL A 102 -13.04 1.25 4.60
C VAL A 102 -12.48 -0.17 4.77
N PRO A 103 -13.09 -1.01 5.62
CA PRO A 103 -12.63 -2.39 5.80
C PRO A 103 -12.65 -3.19 4.50
N LEU A 104 -11.57 -3.93 4.26
CA LEU A 104 -11.45 -4.85 3.15
C LEU A 104 -11.66 -6.29 3.65
N ARG A 105 -12.70 -6.95 3.15
CA ARG A 105 -12.93 -8.37 3.47
C ARG A 105 -11.88 -9.21 2.75
N GLN A 106 -10.98 -9.82 3.50
CA GLN A 106 -10.03 -10.79 2.96
C GLN A 106 -10.76 -12.05 2.46
N PRO A 107 -10.61 -12.41 1.17
CA PRO A 107 -11.06 -13.68 0.64
C PRO A 107 -10.40 -14.85 1.37
N SER A 108 -11.13 -15.96 1.54
CA SER A 108 -10.62 -17.16 2.22
C SER A 108 -9.34 -17.71 1.59
N HIS A 109 -9.22 -17.65 0.27
CA HIS A 109 -8.06 -18.14 -0.48
C HIS A 109 -6.81 -17.24 -0.34
N LEU A 110 -6.96 -16.03 0.23
CA LEU A 110 -5.83 -15.13 0.54
C LEU A 110 -5.46 -15.18 2.03
N LYS A 111 -6.23 -15.89 2.87
CA LYS A 111 -5.83 -16.17 4.24
C LYS A 111 -4.74 -17.23 4.22
N LYS A 112 -3.59 -16.96 4.83
CA LYS A 112 -2.60 -18.02 5.07
C LYS A 112 -3.28 -19.13 5.89
N PRO A 113 -3.04 -20.41 5.57
CA PRO A 113 -3.46 -21.49 6.46
C PRO A 113 -2.86 -21.22 7.84
N GLN A 114 -3.70 -21.21 8.86
CA GLN A 114 -3.23 -21.20 10.25
C GLN A 114 -2.52 -22.53 10.44
N HIS A 115 -1.18 -22.55 10.43
CA HIS A 115 -0.48 -23.72 10.91
C HIS A 115 -0.85 -23.91 12.38
N GLU A 116 -1.47 -25.07 12.64
CA GLU A 116 -1.71 -25.63 13.95
C GLU A 116 -0.39 -25.59 14.76
N ARG A 117 -0.54 -25.22 16.03
CA ARG A 117 0.53 -25.17 17.02
C ARG A 117 1.15 -26.54 17.25
#